data_AF-A0A7W7DKX0-F1
#
_entry.id   AF-A0A7W7DKX0-F1
#
_cell.length_a   1.000
_cell.length_b   1.000
_cell.length_c   1.000
_cell.angle_alpha   90.00
_cell.angle_beta   90.00
_cell.angle_gamma   90.00
#
_symmetry.space_group_name_H-M   'P 1'
#
loop_
_entity.id
_entity.type
_entity.pdbx_description
1 polymer ?
#
loop_
_entity_poly.entity_id
_entity_poly.type
_entity_poly.pdbx_seq_one_letter_code
_entity_poly.pdbx_strand_id
1 'polypeptide(L)'
;MRTQLKVTRDGDAFIARLAPSQASAMYEALSYLRGRDRGDTELILLVGAGREAVDALLERLAGPHKESRDFRLALEELHVLHSALCATPTLFLERSGLFAEEPFNIRLGFYRENFDALAQAVVRAVAEA
;
A
#
# COMPACT_ATOMS: atom_id res chain seq x y z
N MET A 1 10.43 -4.14 9.51
CA MET A 1 10.55 -3.55 8.14
C MET A 1 11.23 -2.18 8.21
N ARG A 2 11.89 -1.68 7.15
CA ARG A 2 12.37 -0.28 7.13
C ARG A 2 11.16 0.65 7.03
N THR A 3 10.99 1.53 8.00
CA THR A 3 9.83 2.43 8.08
C THR A 3 10.10 3.80 7.50
N GLN A 4 11.36 4.19 7.27
CA GLN A 4 11.66 5.45 6.59
C GLN A 4 11.47 5.34 5.08
N LEU A 5 10.68 6.26 4.54
CA LEU A 5 10.43 6.44 3.13
C LEU A 5 11.10 7.73 2.67
N LYS A 6 11.91 7.66 1.60
CA LYS A 6 12.47 8.86 0.97
C LYS A 6 11.59 9.22 -0.21
N VAL A 7 11.03 10.42 -0.17
CA VAL A 7 10.25 11.00 -1.26
C VAL A 7 10.88 12.32 -1.64
N THR A 8 10.92 12.63 -2.93
CA THR A 8 11.30 13.94 -3.46
C THR A 8 10.22 14.39 -4.42
N ARG A 9 9.77 15.64 -4.28
CA ARG A 9 8.80 16.22 -5.21
C ARG A 9 9.49 16.58 -6.52
N ASP A 10 8.88 16.19 -7.64
CA ASP A 10 9.34 16.48 -9.00
C ASP A 10 8.15 16.93 -9.86
N GLY A 11 7.87 18.23 -9.82
CA GLY A 11 6.72 18.85 -10.47
C GLY A 11 5.40 18.41 -9.82
N ASP A 12 4.57 17.75 -10.61
CA ASP A 12 3.29 17.16 -10.22
C ASP A 12 3.41 15.74 -9.64
N ALA A 13 4.61 15.16 -9.67
CA ALA A 13 4.86 13.81 -9.20
C ALA A 13 5.79 13.78 -7.98
N PHE A 14 5.89 12.59 -7.39
CA PHE A 14 6.73 12.26 -6.27
C PHE A 14 7.62 11.08 -6.64
N ILE A 15 8.93 11.24 -6.50
CA ILE A 15 9.89 10.14 -6.67
C ILE A 15 10.08 9.48 -5.32
N ALA A 16 9.47 8.31 -5.13
CA ALA A 16 9.57 7.52 -3.92
C ALA A 16 10.61 6.40 -4.07
N ARG A 17 11.66 6.40 -3.23
CA ARG A 17 12.64 5.31 -3.18
C ARG A 17 12.20 4.23 -2.20
N LEU A 18 11.58 3.17 -2.73
CA LEU A 18 11.07 2.05 -1.95
C LEU A 18 12.14 0.99 -1.74
N ALA A 19 12.30 0.55 -0.49
CA ALA A 19 13.01 -0.68 -0.16
C ALA A 19 12.19 -1.92 -0.59
N PRO A 20 12.84 -3.07 -0.83
CA PRO A 20 12.20 -4.38 -1.05
C PRO A 20 10.90 -4.63 -0.29
N SER A 21 10.96 -4.56 1.04
CA SER A 21 9.82 -4.84 1.91
C SER A 21 8.72 -3.78 1.85
N GLN A 22 9.05 -2.53 1.52
CA GLN A 22 8.06 -1.46 1.36
C GLN A 22 7.26 -1.67 0.07
N ALA A 23 7.95 -1.94 -1.04
CA ALA A 23 7.31 -2.26 -2.31
C ALA A 23 6.45 -3.54 -2.21
N SER A 24 6.97 -4.57 -1.54
CA SER A 24 6.23 -5.81 -1.28
C SER A 24 5.00 -5.59 -0.41
N ALA A 25 5.09 -4.86 0.71
CA ALA A 25 3.94 -4.59 1.56
C ALA A 25 2.84 -3.81 0.83
N MET A 26 3.22 -2.79 0.05
CA MET A 26 2.30 -2.02 -0.78
C MET A 26 1.63 -2.87 -1.87
N TYR A 27 2.41 -3.71 -2.54
CA TYR A 27 1.91 -4.66 -3.54
C TYR A 27 0.93 -5.66 -2.93
N GLU A 28 1.29 -6.31 -1.82
CA GLU A 28 0.44 -7.31 -1.17
C GLU A 28 -0.86 -6.70 -0.63
N ALA A 29 -0.79 -5.50 -0.05
CA ALA A 29 -1.98 -4.76 0.39
C ALA A 29 -2.95 -4.53 -0.77
N LEU A 30 -2.45 -3.94 -1.86
CA LEU A 30 -3.26 -3.56 -3.00
C LEU A 30 -3.78 -4.80 -3.76
N SER A 31 -2.93 -5.83 -3.91
CA SER A 31 -3.28 -7.10 -4.55
C SER A 31 -4.34 -7.85 -3.75
N TYR A 32 -4.25 -7.83 -2.42
CA TYR A 32 -5.27 -8.41 -1.56
C TYR A 32 -6.63 -7.73 -1.73
N LEU A 33 -6.68 -6.39 -1.75
CA LEU A 33 -7.92 -5.64 -1.99
C LEU A 33 -8.48 -5.90 -3.39
N ARG A 34 -7.61 -5.92 -4.40
CA ARG A 34 -7.96 -6.12 -5.81
C ARG A 34 -8.46 -7.53 -6.14
N GLY A 35 -7.91 -8.55 -5.46
CA GLY A 35 -8.22 -9.96 -5.66
C GLY A 35 -9.54 -10.41 -5.04
N ARG A 36 -10.18 -9.58 -4.22
CA ARG A 36 -11.55 -9.83 -3.76
C ARG A 36 -12.52 -9.49 -4.88
N ASP A 37 -13.63 -10.23 -4.98
CA ASP A 37 -14.70 -10.00 -5.97
C ASP A 37 -15.55 -8.76 -5.61
N ARG A 38 -14.86 -7.63 -5.43
CA ARG A 38 -15.42 -6.33 -5.06
C ARG A 38 -15.57 -5.52 -6.33
N GLY A 39 -16.79 -5.13 -6.65
CA GLY A 39 -17.04 -4.21 -7.77
C GLY A 39 -16.25 -2.92 -7.61
N ASP A 40 -16.04 -2.20 -8.72
CA ASP A 40 -15.26 -0.95 -8.75
C ASP A 40 -15.70 0.06 -7.69
N THR A 41 -17.00 0.15 -7.40
CA THR A 41 -17.54 1.01 -6.35
C THR A 41 -16.90 0.76 -4.99
N GLU A 42 -16.77 -0.49 -4.57
CA GLU A 42 -16.20 -0.80 -3.25
C GLU A 42 -14.68 -0.54 -3.25
N LEU A 43 -14.00 -0.81 -4.36
CA LEU A 43 -12.57 -0.49 -4.49
C LEU A 43 -12.33 1.03 -4.42
N ILE A 44 -13.15 1.82 -5.10
CA ILE A 44 -13.13 3.29 -5.03
C ILE A 44 -13.36 3.77 -3.61
N LEU A 45 -14.31 3.19 -2.87
CA LEU A 45 -14.55 3.57 -1.48
C LEU A 45 -13.36 3.24 -0.56
N LEU A 46 -12.65 2.15 -0.83
CA LEU A 46 -11.54 1.70 0.02
C LEU A 46 -10.23 2.43 -0.27
N VAL A 47 -9.92 2.69 -1.55
CA VAL A 47 -8.61 3.23 -1.95
C VAL A 47 -8.67 4.50 -2.80
N GLY A 48 -9.86 4.98 -3.15
CA GLY A 48 -10.04 6.18 -3.97
C GLY A 48 -9.86 5.95 -5.47
N ALA A 49 -9.71 4.71 -5.93
CA ALA A 49 -9.47 4.37 -7.34
C ALA A 49 -10.22 3.11 -7.78
N GLY A 50 -10.59 3.07 -9.07
CA GLY A 50 -11.21 1.92 -9.72
C GLY A 50 -10.19 0.86 -10.14
N ARG A 51 -10.67 -0.25 -10.74
CA ARG A 51 -9.82 -1.40 -11.05
C ARG A 51 -8.68 -1.09 -11.99
N GLU A 52 -8.94 -0.34 -13.06
CA GLU A 52 -7.92 -0.02 -14.08
C GLU A 52 -6.71 0.69 -13.48
N ALA A 53 -6.94 1.74 -12.69
CA ALA A 53 -5.88 2.48 -12.02
C ALA A 53 -5.12 1.63 -10.99
N VAL A 54 -5.85 0.78 -10.26
CA VAL A 54 -5.25 -0.16 -9.29
C VAL A 54 -4.39 -1.21 -10.00
N ASP A 55 -4.86 -1.76 -11.12
CA ASP A 55 -4.14 -2.77 -11.91
C ASP A 55 -2.85 -2.17 -12.50
N ALA A 56 -2.92 -0.96 -13.07
CA ALA A 56 -1.74 -0.25 -13.56
C ALA A 56 -0.69 -0.01 -12.45
N LEU A 57 -1.14 0.36 -11.24
CA LEU A 57 -0.24 0.56 -10.10
C LEU A 57 0.36 -0.76 -9.60
N LEU A 58 -0.41 -1.85 -9.61
CA LEU A 58 0.07 -3.20 -9.27
C LEU A 58 1.15 -3.69 -10.24
N GLU A 59 0.93 -3.51 -11.54
CA GLU A 59 1.92 -3.86 -12.57
C GLU A 59 3.26 -3.15 -12.35
N ARG A 60 3.20 -1.86 -11.99
CA ARG A 60 4.39 -1.07 -11.70
C ARG A 60 5.11 -1.54 -10.44
N LEU A 61 4.36 -1.85 -9.38
CA LEU A 61 4.88 -2.38 -8.13
C LEU A 61 5.39 -3.81 -8.23
N ALA A 62 4.97 -4.58 -9.25
CA ALA A 62 5.35 -5.97 -9.42
C ALA A 62 6.87 -6.15 -9.65
N GLY A 63 7.28 -7.42 -9.56
CA GLY A 63 8.65 -7.85 -9.75
C GLY A 63 9.26 -8.44 -8.48
N PRO A 64 10.56 -8.79 -8.52
CA PRO A 64 11.14 -9.67 -7.51
C PRO A 64 11.45 -9.00 -6.16
N HIS A 65 11.17 -7.70 -6.01
CA HIS A 65 11.45 -6.89 -4.81
C HIS A 65 12.82 -7.17 -4.17
N LYS A 66 13.88 -7.35 -4.97
CA LYS A 66 15.22 -7.69 -4.46
C LYS A 66 16.06 -6.47 -4.07
N GLU A 67 15.81 -5.35 -4.72
CA GLU A 67 16.60 -4.12 -4.57
C GLU A 67 15.70 -2.91 -4.35
N SER A 68 16.28 -1.84 -3.80
CA SER A 68 15.56 -0.58 -3.66
C SER A 68 15.37 0.06 -5.04
N ARG A 69 14.17 0.53 -5.34
CA ARG A 69 13.80 1.10 -6.65
C ARG A 69 13.07 2.42 -6.47
N ASP A 70 13.23 3.30 -7.45
CA ASP A 70 12.55 4.58 -7.49
C ASP A 70 11.25 4.45 -8.28
N PHE A 71 10.17 5.02 -7.73
CA PHE A 71 8.84 5.03 -8.33
C PHE A 71 8.40 6.48 -8.49
N ARG A 72 8.07 6.88 -9.71
CA ARG A 72 7.45 8.18 -10.00
C ARG A 72 5.95 8.08 -9.79
N LEU A 73 5.42 8.55 -8.67
CA LEU A 73 4.02 8.41 -8.29
C LEU A 73 3.30 9.76 -8.32
N ALA A 74 2.06 9.77 -8.80
CA ALA A 74 1.18 10.92 -8.59
C ALA A 74 0.68 10.97 -7.12
N LEU A 75 0.13 12.10 -6.69
CA LEU A 75 -0.42 12.24 -5.34
C LEU A 75 -1.57 11.26 -5.10
N GLU A 76 -2.39 11.04 -6.13
CA GLU A 76 -3.51 10.10 -6.14
C GLU A 76 -3.02 8.67 -5.96
N GLU A 77 -1.90 8.30 -6.59
CA GLU A 77 -1.31 6.97 -6.44
C GLU A 77 -0.75 6.76 -5.03
N LEU A 78 -0.12 7.80 -4.45
CA LEU A 78 0.32 7.76 -3.06
C LEU A 78 -0.87 7.63 -2.09
N HIS A 79 -1.99 8.28 -2.39
CA HIS A 79 -3.23 8.11 -1.65
C HIS A 79 -3.74 6.67 -1.75
N VAL A 80 -3.77 6.08 -2.94
CA VAL A 80 -4.19 4.68 -3.14
C VAL A 80 -3.34 3.73 -2.30
N LEU A 81 -2.01 3.89 -2.30
CA LEU A 81 -1.09 3.05 -1.52
C LEU A 81 -1.28 3.23 -0.02
N HIS A 82 -1.41 4.48 0.45
CA HIS A 82 -1.71 4.77 1.84
C HIS A 82 -3.03 4.12 2.28
N SER A 83 -4.10 4.36 1.51
CA SER A 83 -5.42 3.84 1.80
C SER A 83 -5.46 2.31 1.75
N ALA A 84 -4.71 1.67 0.86
CA ALA A 84 -4.57 0.21 0.84
C ALA A 84 -3.92 -0.34 2.10
N LEU A 85 -2.86 0.31 2.60
CA LEU A 85 -2.19 -0.06 3.86
C LEU A 85 -3.12 0.09 5.07
N CYS A 86 -4.01 1.08 5.08
CA CYS A 86 -4.97 1.29 6.16
C CYS A 86 -6.21 0.38 6.05
N ALA A 87 -6.72 0.15 4.84
CA ALA A 87 -7.95 -0.60 4.61
C ALA A 87 -7.75 -2.11 4.77
N THR A 88 -6.61 -2.64 4.33
CA THR A 88 -6.35 -4.08 4.33
C THR A 88 -6.50 -4.71 5.73
N PRO A 89 -5.89 -4.17 6.81
CA PRO A 89 -6.06 -4.71 8.16
C PRO A 89 -7.53 -4.78 8.64
N THR A 90 -8.40 -3.87 8.18
CA THR A 90 -9.81 -3.87 8.60
C THR A 90 -10.57 -5.12 8.15
N LEU A 91 -10.05 -5.83 7.14
CA LEU A 91 -10.63 -7.05 6.58
C LEU A 91 -10.24 -8.31 7.35
N PHE A 92 -9.39 -8.17 8.36
CA PHE A 92 -8.96 -9.24 9.26
C PHE A 92 -9.49 -9.03 10.67
N LEU A 93 -10.55 -8.23 10.82
CA LEU A 93 -11.30 -8.11 12.07
C LEU A 93 -12.31 -9.27 12.17
N GLU A 94 -12.30 -9.94 13.30
CA GLU A 94 -13.32 -10.92 13.65
C GLU A 94 -14.64 -10.24 14.02
N ARG A 95 -15.73 -11.02 14.10
CA ARG A 95 -17.03 -10.51 14.55
C ARG A 95 -17.00 -9.91 15.97
N SER A 96 -16.03 -10.33 16.78
CA SER A 96 -15.75 -9.80 18.11
C SER A 96 -15.08 -8.42 18.10
N GLY A 97 -14.63 -7.93 16.94
CA GLY A 97 -13.83 -6.72 16.78
C GLY A 97 -12.33 -6.93 17.03
N LEU A 98 -11.90 -8.15 17.38
CA LEU A 98 -10.49 -8.48 17.55
C LEU A 98 -9.78 -8.62 16.20
N PHE A 99 -8.54 -8.18 16.15
CA PHE A 99 -7.70 -8.31 14.95
C PHE A 99 -7.04 -9.70 14.92
N ALA A 100 -7.24 -10.42 13.83
CA ALA A 100 -6.65 -11.74 13.60
C ALA A 100 -5.24 -11.60 13.00
N GLU A 101 -4.24 -11.37 13.87
CA GLU A 101 -2.83 -11.14 13.48
C GLU A 101 -2.23 -12.32 12.70
N GLU A 102 -2.46 -13.56 13.14
CA GLU A 102 -1.89 -14.74 12.49
C GLU A 102 -2.42 -14.92 11.04
N PRO A 103 -3.74 -14.90 10.77
CA PRO A 103 -4.25 -14.88 9.40
C PRO A 103 -3.73 -13.73 8.54
N PHE A 104 -3.60 -12.53 9.11
CA PHE A 104 -3.04 -11.37 8.40
C PHE A 104 -1.58 -11.62 8.01
N ASN A 105 -0.75 -12.07 8.96
CA ASN A 105 0.66 -12.36 8.73
C ASN A 105 0.87 -13.49 7.72
N ILE A 106 0.11 -14.58 7.83
CA ILE A 106 0.17 -15.70 6.89
C ILE A 106 -0.22 -15.24 5.48
N ARG A 107 -1.25 -14.40 5.34
CA ARG A 107 -1.76 -13.99 4.03
C ARG A 107 -0.88 -12.96 3.33
N LEU A 108 -0.33 -12.01 4.08
CA LEU A 108 0.36 -10.85 3.52
C LEU A 108 1.86 -10.85 3.77
N GLY A 109 2.37 -11.71 4.65
CA GLY A 109 3.80 -11.82 4.97
C GLY A 109 4.31 -10.72 5.91
N PHE A 110 3.43 -9.90 6.49
CA PHE A 110 3.79 -8.79 7.36
C PHE A 110 2.92 -8.75 8.61
N TYR A 111 3.47 -8.21 9.71
CA TYR A 111 2.65 -7.83 10.86
C TYR A 111 1.90 -6.51 10.62
N ARG A 112 0.76 -6.32 11.26
CA ARG A 112 -0.04 -5.09 11.16
C ARG A 112 0.77 -3.82 11.42
N GLU A 113 1.65 -3.86 12.42
CA GLU A 113 2.52 -2.74 12.77
C GLU A 113 3.40 -2.26 11.61
N ASN A 114 3.78 -3.16 10.69
CA ASN A 114 4.53 -2.80 9.49
C ASN A 114 3.66 -1.95 8.55
N PHE A 115 2.39 -2.30 8.38
CA PHE A 115 1.45 -1.56 7.55
C PHE A 115 1.19 -0.17 8.14
N ASP A 116 0.88 -0.11 9.44
CA ASP A 116 0.62 1.15 10.14
C ASP A 116 1.84 2.09 10.07
N ALA A 117 3.04 1.56 10.31
CA ALA A 117 4.28 2.34 10.22
C ALA A 117 4.58 2.82 8.79
N LEU A 118 4.29 2.00 7.77
CA LEU A 118 4.50 2.38 6.38
C LEU A 118 3.48 3.43 5.92
N ALA A 119 2.21 3.29 6.27
CA ALA A 119 1.17 4.27 5.97
C ALA A 119 1.54 5.64 6.57
N GLN A 120 1.97 5.65 7.84
CA GLN A 120 2.44 6.85 8.51
C GLN A 120 3.67 7.46 7.83
N ALA A 121 4.57 6.63 7.30
CA ALA A 121 5.76 7.08 6.59
C ALA A 121 5.43 7.69 5.22
N VAL A 122 4.42 7.20 4.51
CA VAL A 122 3.93 7.82 3.26
C VAL A 122 3.49 9.25 3.54
N VAL A 123 2.61 9.44 4.53
CA VAL A 123 2.07 10.77 4.87
C VAL A 123 3.17 11.75 5.26
N ARG A 124 4.11 11.32 6.12
CA ARG A 124 5.22 12.18 6.54
C ARG A 124 6.13 12.54 5.38
N ALA A 125 6.54 11.56 4.58
CA ALA A 125 7.44 11.81 3.47
C ALA A 125 6.83 12.74 2.40
N VAL A 126 5.52 12.67 2.18
CA VAL A 126 4.82 13.60 1.27
C VAL A 126 4.71 15.01 1.88
N ALA A 127 4.46 15.12 3.18
CA ALA A 127 4.37 16.42 3.86
C ALA A 127 5.73 17.14 3.95
N GLU A 128 6.84 16.39 3.92
CA GLU A 128 8.21 16.90 4.03
C GLU A 128 8.91 17.12 2.68
N ALA A 129 8.32 16.66 1.56
CA ALA A 129 8.90 16.70 0.20
C ALA A 129 8.54 17.95 -0.60
#